data_AF-A0A2E8VT07-F1
#
_entry.id   AF-A0A2E8VT07-F1
#
_cell.length_a   1.000
_cell.length_b   1.000
_cell.length_c   1.000
_cell.angle_alpha   90.00
_cell.angle_beta   90.00
_cell.angle_gamma   90.00
#
_symmetry.space_group_name_H-M   'P 1'
#
loop_
_entity.id
_entity.type
_entity.pdbx_description
1 polymer ?
#
loop_
_entity_poly.entity_id
_entity_poly.type
_entity_poly.pdbx_seq_one_letter_code
_entity_poly.pdbx_strand_id
1 'polypeptide(L)' 'MRRADRLFQLMPLLQEGRVLTARQIADALEVSPRTVYRDIGDLVGSGIPIDGEAGVGYL' A
#
# COMPACT_ATOMS: atom_id res chain seq x y z
N MET A 1 0.36 13.08 -8.48
CA MET A 1 1.19 12.77 -7.30
C MET A 1 2.52 12.15 -7.73
N ARG A 2 3.66 12.56 -7.17
CA ARG A 2 4.95 11.89 -7.44
C ARG A 2 4.99 10.54 -6.72
N ARG A 3 5.77 9.58 -7.24
CA ARG A 3 5.89 8.24 -6.64
C ARG A 3 6.42 8.29 -5.20
N ALA A 4 7.44 9.11 -4.94
CA ALA A 4 8.04 9.25 -3.61
C ALA A 4 7.02 9.74 -2.57
N ASP A 5 6.25 10.79 -2.89
CA ASP A 5 5.22 11.34 -2.00
C ASP A 5 4.17 10.27 -1.64
N ARG A 6 3.77 9.46 -2.63
CA ARG A 6 2.79 8.39 -2.43
C ARG A 6 3.30 7.28 -1.51
N LEU A 7 4.55 6.85 -1.71
CA LEU A 7 5.16 5.83 -0.84
C LEU A 7 5.30 6.33 0.60
N PHE A 8 5.63 7.62 0.77
CA PHE A 8 5.65 8.27 2.07
C PHE A 8 4.29 8.29 2.77
N GLN A 9 3.20 8.42 2.01
CA GLN A 9 1.83 8.38 2.54
C GLN A 9 1.30 6.96 2.75
N LEU A 10 1.75 5.99 1.94
CA LEU A 10 1.33 4.59 2.02
C LEU A 10 1.97 3.88 3.22
N MET A 11 3.21 4.21 3.56
CA MET A 11 3.96 3.52 4.62
C MET A 11 3.33 3.64 6.02
N PRO A 12 2.87 4.82 6.49
CA PRO A 12 2.18 4.94 7.77
C PRO A 12 0.87 4.15 7.82
N LEU A 13 0.13 4.11 6.70
CA LEU A 13 -1.13 3.35 6.59
C LEU A 13 -0.92 1.86 6.83
N LEU A 14 0.23 1.33 6.44
CA LEU A 14 0.62 -0.07 6.71
C LEU A 14 1.09 -0.25 8.16
N GLN A 15 1.87 0.70 8.70
CA GLN A 15 2.40 0.59 10.07
C GLN A 15 1.38 0.79 11.20
N GLU A 16 0.19 1.31 10.91
CA GLU A 16 -0.89 1.48 11.91
C GLU A 16 -1.45 0.14 12.44
N GLY A 17 -1.02 -1.01 11.90
CA GLY A 17 -1.45 -2.33 12.37
C GLY A 17 -2.91 -2.65 12.03
N ARG A 18 -3.51 -1.89 11.11
CA ARG A 18 -4.85 -2.11 10.59
C ARG A 18 -4.75 -2.77 9.23
N VAL A 19 -5.49 -3.84 9.04
CA VAL A 19 -5.63 -4.47 7.73
C VAL A 19 -6.36 -3.50 6.80
N LEU A 20 -5.67 -3.03 5.77
CA LEU A 20 -6.24 -2.15 4.74
C LEU A 20 -6.27 -2.86 3.40
N THR A 21 -7.44 -2.90 2.76
CA THR A 21 -7.56 -3.43 1.39
C THR A 21 -6.88 -2.49 0.39
N ALA A 22 -6.44 -3.04 -0.75
CA ALA A 22 -5.92 -2.25 -1.87
C ALA A 22 -6.89 -1.14 -2.31
N ARG A 23 -8.21 -1.35 -2.13
CA ARG A 23 -9.24 -0.38 -2.47
C ARG A 23 -9.30 0.77 -1.48
N GLN A 24 -9.26 0.49 -0.18
CA GLN A 24 -9.23 1.53 0.85
C GLN A 24 -7.97 2.42 0.72
N ILE A 25 -6.82 1.80 0.46
CA ILE A 25 -5.57 2.52 0.23
C ILE A 25 -5.67 3.36 -1.06
N ALA A 26 -6.25 2.79 -2.12
CA ALA A 26 -6.45 3.50 -3.38
C ALA A 26 -7.37 4.72 -3.22
N ASP A 27 -8.46 4.57 -2.47
CA ASP A 27 -9.40 5.66 -2.19
C ASP A 27 -8.74 6.75 -1.32
N ALA A 28 -7.95 6.36 -0.31
CA ALA A 28 -7.24 7.30 0.58
C ALA A 28 -6.13 8.09 -0.14
N LEU A 29 -5.46 7.47 -1.11
CA LEU A 29 -4.37 8.08 -1.87
C LEU A 29 -4.83 8.67 -3.21
N GLU A 30 -6.14 8.62 -3.51
CA GLU A 30 -6.75 9.03 -4.78
C GLU A 30 -6.07 8.43 -6.02
N VAL A 31 -5.77 7.12 -5.95
CA VAL A 31 -5.14 6.36 -7.04
C VAL A 31 -5.96 5.14 -7.42
N SER A 32 -5.53 4.43 -8.47
CA SER A 32 -6.14 3.15 -8.82
C SER A 32 -5.63 2.01 -7.93
N PRO A 33 -6.43 0.95 -7.67
CA PRO A 33 -5.96 -0.24 -6.98
C PRO A 33 -4.74 -0.90 -7.64
N ARG A 34 -4.63 -0.82 -8.98
CA ARG A 34 -3.45 -1.29 -9.73
C ARG A 34 -2.17 -0.55 -9.33
N THR A 35 -2.27 0.73 -9.03
CA THR A 35 -1.14 1.53 -8.53
C THR A 35 -0.71 1.03 -7.17
N VAL A 36 -1.67 0.73 -6.28
CA VAL A 36 -1.38 0.20 -4.94
C VAL A 36 -0.70 -1.17 -5.02
N TYR A 37 -1.21 -2.09 -5.84
CA TYR A 37 -0.55 -3.39 -6.05
C TYR A 37 0.90 -3.25 -6.52
N ARG A 38 1.16 -2.34 -7.46
CA ARG A 38 2.52 -2.08 -7.95
C ARG A 38 3.41 -1.53 -6.84
N ASP A 39 2.94 -0.52 -6.12
CA ASP A 39 3.73 0.13 -5.08
C ASP A 39 4.01 -0.81 -3.91
N ILE A 40 3.07 -1.68 -3.56
CA ILE A 40 3.32 -2.73 -2.55
C ILE A 40 4.33 -3.75 -3.07
N GLY A 41 4.23 -4.18 -4.33
CA GLY A 41 5.26 -5.02 -4.94
C GLY A 41 6.65 -4.37 -4.92
N ASP A 42 6.72 -3.06 -5.18
CA ASP A 42 7.95 -2.28 -5.09
C ASP A 42 8.52 -2.22 -3.65
N LEU A 43 7.67 -2.10 -2.64
CA LEU A 43 8.06 -2.05 -1.22
C LEU A 43 8.52 -3.43 -0.72
N VAL A 44 7.80 -4.49 -1.06
CA VAL A 44 8.19 -5.88 -0.75
C VAL A 44 9.53 -6.21 -1.44
N GLY A 45 9.68 -5.83 -2.71
CA GLY A 45 10.95 -5.98 -3.43
C GLY A 45 12.11 -5.18 -2.84
N SER A 46 11.81 -4.12 -2.09
CA SER A 46 12.81 -3.32 -1.35
C SER A 46 13.12 -3.88 0.05
N GLY A 47 12.51 -5.01 0.44
CA GLY A 47 12.74 -5.67 1.72
C GLY A 47 11.84 -5.20 2.86
N ILE A 48 10.78 -4.44 2.57
CA ILE A 48 9.80 -4.06 3.60
C ILE A 48 8.90 -5.28 3.88
N PRO A 49 8.81 -5.75 5.14
CA PRO A 49 7.92 -6.83 5.51
C PRO A 49 6.49 -6.29 5.53
N ILE A 50 5.76 -6.50 4.44
CA ILE A 50 4.33 -6.21 4.33
C ILE A 50 3.62 -7.55 4.24
N ASP A 51 2.74 -7.81 5.20
CA ASP A 51 1.90 -9.01 5.22
C ASP A 51 0.62 -8.70 4.46
N GLY A 52 0.40 -9.36 3.32
CA GLY A 52 -0.76 -9.09 2.48
C GLY A 52 -1.35 -10.34 1.86
N GLU A 53 -2.66 -10.53 2.05
CA GLU A 53 -3.41 -11.60 1.39
C GLU A 53 -4.46 -11.01 0.45
N ALA A 54 -4.50 -11.56 -0.77
CA ALA A 54 -5.43 -11.11 -1.80
C ALA A 54 -6.89 -11.26 -1.33
N GLY A 55 -7.59 -10.13 -1.22
CA GLY A 55 -8.98 -10.11 -0.74
C GLY A 55 -9.13 -9.86 0.77
N VAL A 56 -8.04 -9.88 1.54
CA VAL A 56 -8.03 -9.55 2.97
C VAL A 56 -7.49 -8.14 3.19
N GLY A 57 -6.35 -7.81 2.56
CA GLY A 57 -5.69 -6.50 2.68
C GLY A 57 -4.22 -6.63 3.06
N TYR A 58 -3.63 -5.54 3.51
CA TYR A 58 -2.22 -5.41 3.86
C TYR A 58 -2.04 -4.97 5.31
N LEU A 59 -0.97 -5.45 5.92
CA LEU A 59 -0.49 -5.23 7.29
C LEU A 59 1.02 -4.94 7.26
#